data_AF-A0A6P1FEZ6-F1
#
_entry.id   AF-A0A6P1FEZ6-F1
#
_cell.length_a   1.000
_cell.length_b   1.000
_cell.length_c   1.000
_cell.angle_alpha   90.00
_cell.angle_beta   90.00
_cell.angle_gamma   90.00
#
_symmetry.space_group_name_H-M   'P 1'
#
loop_
_entity.id
_entity.type
_entity.pdbx_description
1 polymer ?
#
loop_
_entity_poly.entity_id
_entity_poly.type
_entity_poly.pdbx_seq_one_letter_code
_entity_poly.pdbx_strand_id
1 'polypeptide(L)' 'MSGDHFVLSTATPWDDRTEIIGVYASEAWAREAATTWLRAPDREAFPRCVVERWNGPHLLDRALIEGIDAEDADTRVD' A
#
# COMPACT_ATOMS: atom_id res chain seq x y z
N MET A 1 -7.69 -21.65 14.48
CA MET A 1 -8.36 -20.40 14.07
C MET A 1 -7.37 -19.64 13.22
N SER A 2 -7.66 -19.44 11.93
CA SER A 2 -6.85 -18.56 11.11
C SER A 2 -7.14 -17.13 11.55
N GLY A 3 -6.15 -16.48 12.16
CA GLY A 3 -6.22 -15.05 12.44
C GLY A 3 -6.22 -14.26 11.14
N ASP A 4 -6.59 -12.99 11.25
CA ASP A 4 -6.49 -12.08 10.12
C ASP A 4 -5.03 -11.88 9.73
N HIS A 5 -4.78 -11.72 8.44
CA HIS A 5 -3.49 -11.34 7.90
C HIS A 5 -3.67 -10.27 6.82
N PHE A 6 -2.62 -9.48 6.62
CA PHE A 6 -2.63 -8.31 5.76
C PHE A 6 -1.61 -8.51 4.65
N VAL A 7 -2.06 -8.58 3.41
CA VAL A 7 -1.19 -8.71 2.24
C VAL A 7 -0.92 -7.31 1.69
N LEU A 8 0.35 -6.95 1.60
CA LEU A 8 0.82 -5.72 0.93
C LEU A 8 1.31 -6.07 -0.46
N SER A 9 0.81 -5.35 -1.46
CA SER A 9 1.23 -5.47 -2.85
C SER A 9 1.47 -4.11 -3.50
N THR A 10 2.32 -4.07 -4.52
CA THR A 10 2.47 -2.91 -5.40
C THR A 10 1.31 -2.83 -6.38
N ALA A 11 1.01 -1.61 -6.82
CA ALA A 11 0.06 -1.33 -7.87
C ALA A 11 0.59 -0.23 -8.80
N THR A 12 0.32 -0.38 -10.09
CA THR A 12 0.56 0.64 -11.12
C THR A 12 -0.77 1.35 -11.42
N PRO A 13 -0.79 2.55 -12.01
CA PRO A 13 -2.04 3.27 -12.35
C PRO A 13 -3.03 2.46 -13.20
N TRP A 14 -2.53 1.47 -13.96
CA TRP A 14 -3.27 0.66 -14.91
C TRP A 14 -3.63 -0.74 -14.39
N ASP A 15 -2.94 -1.19 -13.34
CA ASP A 15 -3.12 -2.52 -12.75
C ASP A 15 -3.01 -2.44 -11.23
N ASP A 16 -4.07 -2.86 -10.55
CA ASP A 16 -4.19 -2.75 -9.11
C ASP A 16 -3.32 -3.75 -8.34
N ARG A 17 -2.64 -4.72 -9.00
CA ARG A 17 -1.70 -5.63 -8.33
C ARG A 17 -0.59 -6.11 -9.25
N THR A 18 0.65 -5.84 -8.89
CA THR A 18 1.81 -6.28 -9.66
C THR A 18 2.71 -7.25 -8.90
N GLU A 19 3.04 -6.95 -7.64
CA GLU A 19 3.96 -7.78 -6.84
C GLU A 19 3.55 -7.78 -5.36
N ILE A 20 3.60 -8.95 -4.71
CA ILE A 20 3.41 -9.04 -3.25
C ILE A 20 4.72 -8.67 -2.56
N ILE A 21 4.69 -7.60 -1.78
CA ILE A 21 5.85 -7.11 -1.03
C ILE A 21 5.96 -7.84 0.31
N GLY A 22 4.82 -8.19 0.93
CA GLY A 22 4.84 -8.86 2.23
C GLY A 22 3.47 -9.25 2.78
N VAL A 23 3.51 -10.07 3.82
CA VAL A 23 2.33 -10.49 4.60
C VAL A 23 2.56 -10.18 6.07
N TYR A 24 1.61 -9.49 6.68
CA TYR A 24 1.71 -8.95 8.04
C TYR A 24 0.58 -9.47 8.92
N ALA A 25 0.84 -9.60 10.22
CA ALA A 25 -0.17 -9.94 11.22
C ALA A 25 -1.02 -8.73 11.68
N SER A 26 -0.68 -7.51 11.22
CA SER A 26 -1.30 -6.25 11.66
C SER A 26 -1.43 -5.28 10.49
N GLU A 27 -2.58 -4.58 10.43
CA GLU A 27 -2.83 -3.52 9.46
C GLU A 27 -1.84 -2.36 9.62
N ALA A 28 -1.53 -1.99 10.86
CA ALA A 28 -0.64 -0.87 11.15
C ALA A 28 0.77 -1.12 10.57
N TRP A 29 1.29 -2.34 10.71
CA TRP A 29 2.58 -2.72 10.14
C TRP A 29 2.54 -2.79 8.61
N ALA A 30 1.45 -3.29 8.02
CA ALA A 30 1.29 -3.29 6.57
C ALA A 30 1.27 -1.86 6.00
N ARG A 31 0.61 -0.92 6.69
CA ARG A 31 0.56 0.50 6.30
C ARG A 31 1.91 1.21 6.47
N GLU A 32 2.65 0.90 7.53
CA GLU A 32 3.99 1.42 7.74
C GLU A 32 4.95 0.94 6.63
N ALA A 33 4.90 -0.36 6.32
CA ALA A 33 5.69 -0.93 5.22
C ALA A 33 5.31 -0.33 3.86
N ALA A 34 4.02 -0.13 3.58
CA ALA A 34 3.55 0.57 2.39
C ALA A 34 4.13 1.98 2.30
N THR A 35 4.14 2.72 3.41
CA THR A 35 4.70 4.08 3.46
C THR A 35 6.20 4.09 3.17
N THR A 36 6.94 3.12 3.72
CA THR A 36 8.37 2.95 3.45
C THR A 36 8.63 2.66 1.98
N TRP A 37 7.84 1.75 1.38
CA TRP A 37 7.93 1.45 -0.05
C TRP A 37 7.70 2.69 -0.92
N LEU A 38 6.64 3.44 -0.66
CA LEU A 38 6.27 4.64 -1.42
C LEU A 38 7.27 5.81 -1.26
N ARG A 39 8.22 5.72 -0.33
CA ARG A 39 9.35 6.66 -0.18
C ARG A 39 10.63 6.18 -0.85
N ALA A 40 10.69 4.94 -1.32
CA ALA A 40 11.86 4.40 -1.99
C ALA A 40 12.05 5.06 -3.38
N PRO A 41 13.30 5.18 -3.86
CA PRO A 41 13.58 5.77 -5.17
C PRO A 41 12.93 4.98 -6.32
N ASP A 42 12.73 3.68 -6.16
CA ASP A 42 12.12 2.79 -7.17
C ASP A 42 10.59 2.94 -7.27
N ARG A 43 9.99 3.88 -6.53
CA ARG A 43 8.53 4.10 -6.53
C ARG A 43 7.94 4.53 -7.86
N GLU A 44 8.75 5.04 -8.80
CA GLU A 44 8.26 5.49 -10.12
C GLU A 44 7.60 4.35 -10.91
N ALA A 45 8.08 3.11 -10.72
CA ALA A 45 7.47 1.94 -11.35
C ALA A 45 6.14 1.55 -10.69
N PHE A 46 5.97 1.86 -9.41
CA PHE A 46 4.81 1.45 -8.59
C PHE A 46 4.41 2.58 -7.64
N PRO A 47 3.68 3.59 -8.12
CA PRO A 47 3.33 4.78 -7.33
C PRO A 47 2.28 4.50 -6.26
N ARG A 48 1.77 3.26 -6.17
CA ARG A 48 0.68 2.87 -5.28
C ARG A 48 0.96 1.54 -4.61
N CYS A 49 0.41 1.37 -3.43
CA CYS A 49 0.39 0.14 -2.67
C CYS A 49 -1.06 -0.28 -2.40
N VAL A 50 -1.33 -1.57 -2.36
CA VAL A 50 -2.61 -2.14 -1.95
C VAL A 50 -2.40 -2.99 -0.71
N VAL A 51 -3.20 -2.73 0.32
CA VAL A 51 -3.26 -3.54 1.54
C VAL A 51 -4.59 -4.27 1.57
N GLU A 52 -4.53 -5.58 1.75
CA GLU A 52 -5.72 -6.43 1.81
C GLU A 52 -5.77 -7.18 3.11
N ARG A 53 -6.93 -7.14 3.77
CA ARG A 53 -7.19 -7.92 4.98
C ARG A 53 -7.85 -9.23 4.59
N TRP A 54 -7.27 -10.33 5.02
CA TRP A 54 -7.73 -11.68 4.73
C TRP A 54 -7.97 -12.47 6.02
N ASN A 55 -8.98 -13.34 6.02
CA ASN A 55 -9.15 -14.39 7.01
C ASN A 55 -9.17 -15.75 6.30
N GLY A 56 -8.08 -16.50 6.45
CA GLY A 56 -7.86 -17.67 5.60
C GLY A 56 -7.91 -17.30 4.12
N PRO A 57 -8.71 -17.99 3.28
CA PRO A 57 -8.84 -17.68 1.85
C PRO A 57 -9.84 -16.54 1.55
N HIS A 58 -10.44 -15.91 2.56
CA HIS A 58 -11.49 -14.91 2.35
C HIS A 58 -10.92 -13.50 2.45
N LEU A 59 -11.06 -12.73 1.36
CA LEU A 59 -10.80 -11.30 1.36
C LEU A 59 -11.90 -10.57 2.12
N LEU A 60 -11.52 -9.81 3.14
CA LEU A 60 -12.44 -9.05 3.98
C LEU A 60 -12.49 -7.57 3.61
N ASP A 61 -11.33 -6.97 3.36
CA ASP A 61 -11.21 -5.55 3.04
C ASP A 61 -10.00 -5.29 2.14
N ARG A 62 -10.07 -4.20 1.37
CA ARG A 62 -9.03 -3.76 0.44
C ARG A 62 -8.89 -2.25 0.49
N ALA A 63 -7.69 -1.78 0.81
CA ALA A 63 -7.33 -0.37 0.82
C ALA A 63 -6.24 -0.08 -0.22
N LEU A 64 -6.44 0.95 -1.05
CA LEU A 64 -5.42 1.53 -1.90
C LEU A 64 -4.70 2.66 -1.13
N ILE A 65 -3.38 2.69 -1.21
CA ILE A 65 -2.52 3.71 -0.60
C ILE A 65 -1.69 4.30 -1.73
N GLU A 66 -1.96 5.56 -2.06
CA GLU A 66 -1.22 6.29 -3.08
C GLU A 66 -0.02 6.99 -2.42
N GLY A 67 1.11 7.04 -3.13
CA GLY A 67 2.22 7.88 -2.72
C GLY A 67 1.74 9.32 -2.63
N ILE A 68 2.00 9.98 -1.50
CA ILE A 68 1.76 11.42 -1.37
C ILE A 68 2.64 12.08 -2.44
N ASP A 69 2.03 12.62 -3.49
CA ASP A 69 2.70 13.55 -4.37
C ASP A 69 3.34 14.61 -3.48
N ALA A 70 4.66 14.76 -3.59
CA ALA A 70 5.41 15.76 -2.84
C ALA A 70 5.15 17.19 -3.36
N GLU A 71 3.91 17.48 -3.76
CA GLU A 71 3.44 18.76 -4.31
C GLU A 71 2.24 19.36 -3.56
N ASP A 72 1.98 18.93 -2.32
CA ASP A 72 0.99 19.58 -1.43
C ASP A 72 1.63 20.64 -0.49
N ALA A 73 2.64 21.38 -0.99
CA ALA A 73 3.28 22.48 -0.24
C ALA A 73 3.76 23.65 -1.12
N ASP A 74 3.07 23.95 -2.22
CA ASP A 74 3.13 25.29 -2.84
C ASP A 74 1.72 25.85 -3.02
N THR A 75 1.01 26.04 -1.90
CA THR A 75 -0.01 27.10 -1.85
C THR A 75 0.62 28.33 -1.24
N ARG A 76 1.43 29.01 -2.05
CA ARG A 76 1.84 30.38 -1.80
C ARG A 76 0.60 31.25 -2.02
N VAL A 77 -0.09 31.60 -0.94
CA VAL A 77 -1.04 32.73 -0.96
C VAL A 77 -0.21 34.02 -0.90
N ASP A 78 -0.23 34.74 -2.01
CA ASP A 78 0.21 36.15 -2.12
C ASP A 78 -0.61 37.06 -1.19
#